data_AF-Q8H473-F1
#
_entry.id   AF-Q8H473-F1
#
_cell.length_a   1.000
_cell.length_b   1.000
_cell.length_c   1.000
_cell.angle_alpha   90.00
_cell.angle_beta   90.00
_cell.angle_gamma   90.00
#
_symmetry.space_group_name_H-M   'P 1'
#
loop_
_entity.id
_entity.type
_entity.pdbx_description
1 polymer ?
#
loop_
_entity_poly.entity_id
_entity_poly.type
_entity_poly.pdbx_seq_one_letter_code
_entity_poly.pdbx_strand_id
1 'polypeptide(L)'
;MASDSESPAAAAAPAKLPATPLAGFVSLLAARRFAAAKSLLASLVTPRLLAVPFADLAAASLPRAAPRHAVTAFYDMLFRAYADSGAAARAAEAFELTVSRLGGLDPRSLTSSLLSLRRAGHLDTAADLLKQAATSCPDSVTPLSASVVVDGYCKSGRVAHARQLLDEMPRHGVKVNALCYNSLLDAYTREKDDDRVAEMLKVMENEGIEPTVGTYTILVDGLSAARDITKVEAVFEEMKSKNLSGDVYFYSSVINAYCRAGNVRRASEVFDECVGNGIEPNEHTYGALINGFCKIGQMEAAEMLVTDMQVRGVGINQIVFNTMIDGYCRKNMVDKALEIKMIMEKMGIELDVYTYNTLACGLRRANRMDEAKNLLRIMIEKGVRPNHVSYTTLISIHCNEGDMVEARRLFREMAGNGAEPSLVTYNVMMDGYIKKGSIREAERFKNEMEKKGLVPDIYSYAALVHGHCVNGKVDVALRLFEEMKQRGSKPNLVAYTALISGLAKEGRSEEAFQLYDNMLGDGLTPDDALYSALVGSLHTDKKQNVKPRTN
;
A
#
# COMPACT_ATOMS: atom_id res chain seq x y z
N MET A 1 -35.09 -48.05 36.59
CA MET A 1 -34.66 -49.08 35.62
C MET A 1 -34.71 -48.47 34.23
N ALA A 2 -33.58 -47.95 33.75
CA ALA A 2 -33.28 -47.63 32.35
C ALA A 2 -31.87 -47.02 32.38
N SER A 3 -30.86 -47.88 32.40
CA SER A 3 -29.47 -47.48 32.21
C SER A 3 -29.25 -47.41 30.70
N ASP A 4 -29.19 -46.21 30.16
CA ASP A 4 -28.80 -45.95 28.78
C ASP A 4 -27.35 -46.39 28.58
N SER A 5 -27.19 -47.63 28.13
CA SER A 5 -25.96 -48.15 27.58
C SER A 5 -25.75 -47.52 26.20
N GLU A 6 -24.93 -46.48 26.14
CA GLU A 6 -24.40 -45.92 24.90
C GLU A 6 -23.67 -47.04 24.14
N SER A 7 -24.32 -47.56 23.11
CA SER A 7 -23.70 -48.44 22.13
C SER A 7 -22.60 -47.66 21.39
N PRO A 8 -21.37 -48.17 21.33
CA PRO A 8 -20.28 -47.46 20.67
C PRO A 8 -20.59 -47.36 19.19
N ALA A 9 -20.57 -46.13 18.67
CA ALA A 9 -20.76 -45.81 17.27
C ALA A 9 -19.88 -46.73 16.41
N ALA A 10 -20.55 -47.59 15.63
CA ALA A 10 -19.91 -48.50 14.71
C ALA A 10 -18.99 -47.69 13.78
N ALA A 11 -17.69 -47.95 13.88
CA ALA A 11 -16.70 -47.44 12.94
C ALA A 11 -17.16 -47.82 11.52
N ALA A 12 -17.53 -46.82 10.73
CA ALA A 12 -17.98 -47.02 9.38
C ALA A 12 -16.90 -47.78 8.60
N ALA A 13 -17.24 -48.99 8.16
CA ALA A 13 -16.37 -49.80 7.31
C ALA A 13 -15.97 -48.98 6.06
N PRO A 14 -14.71 -49.06 5.60
CA PRO A 14 -14.27 -48.31 4.44
C PRO A 14 -15.13 -48.71 3.24
N ALA A 15 -15.78 -47.72 2.62
CA ALA A 15 -16.62 -47.92 1.46
C ALA A 15 -15.84 -48.69 0.40
N LYS A 16 -16.37 -49.84 -0.04
CA LYS A 16 -15.79 -50.67 -1.10
C LYS A 16 -15.48 -49.79 -2.30
N LEU A 17 -14.19 -49.70 -2.63
CA LEU A 17 -13.68 -48.97 -3.79
C LEU A 17 -14.44 -49.39 -5.07
N PRO A 18 -14.99 -48.43 -5.86
CA PRO A 18 -15.52 -48.76 -7.18
C PRO A 18 -14.38 -49.34 -8.03
N ALA A 19 -14.72 -50.25 -8.96
CA ALA A 19 -13.77 -50.88 -9.87
C ALA A 19 -12.78 -49.85 -10.45
N THR A 20 -11.50 -50.00 -10.09
CA THR A 20 -10.32 -49.28 -10.59
C THR A 20 -10.63 -47.95 -11.30
N PRO A 21 -10.96 -46.86 -10.57
CA PRO A 21 -11.38 -45.60 -11.19
C PRO A 21 -10.33 -45.02 -12.16
N LEU A 22 -9.07 -45.44 -12.02
CA LEU A 22 -7.94 -45.00 -12.82
C LEU A 22 -7.44 -46.04 -13.84
N ALA A 23 -8.16 -47.14 -14.09
CA ALA A 23 -7.70 -48.12 -15.08
C ALA A 23 -7.54 -47.50 -16.49
N GLY A 24 -8.48 -46.66 -16.91
CA GLY A 24 -8.37 -45.90 -18.16
C GLY A 24 -7.21 -44.88 -18.15
N PHE A 25 -6.91 -44.31 -16.99
CA PHE A 25 -5.75 -43.42 -16.82
C PHE A 25 -4.43 -44.21 -16.98
N VAL A 26 -4.31 -45.36 -16.32
CA VAL A 26 -3.12 -46.21 -16.39
C VAL A 26 -2.91 -46.81 -17.78
N SER A 27 -3.98 -47.20 -18.49
CA SER A 27 -3.86 -47.70 -19.86
C SER A 27 -3.36 -46.63 -20.83
N LEU A 28 -3.81 -45.37 -20.67
CA LEU A 28 -3.29 -44.24 -21.45
C LEU A 28 -1.82 -43.96 -21.15
N LEU A 29 -1.39 -44.07 -19.88
CA LEU A 29 0.02 -43.95 -19.50
C LEU A 29 0.89 -45.06 -20.12
N ALA A 30 0.42 -46.30 -20.08
CA ALA A 30 1.10 -47.44 -20.71
C ALA A 30 1.22 -47.27 -22.24
N ALA A 31 0.24 -46.62 -22.87
CA ALA A 31 0.26 -46.24 -24.28
C ALA A 31 1.03 -44.92 -24.58
N ARG A 32 1.73 -44.33 -23.59
CA ARG A 32 2.45 -43.05 -23.69
C ARG A 32 1.58 -41.84 -24.11
N ARG A 33 0.27 -41.92 -23.92
CA ARG A 33 -0.67 -40.83 -24.24
C ARG A 33 -0.82 -39.87 -23.06
N PHE A 34 0.28 -39.23 -22.65
CA PHE A 34 0.36 -38.43 -21.40
C PHE A 34 -0.61 -37.25 -21.35
N ALA A 35 -0.83 -36.54 -22.47
CA ALA A 35 -1.77 -35.42 -22.51
C ALA A 35 -3.22 -35.88 -22.28
N ALA A 36 -3.62 -36.99 -22.91
CA ALA A 36 -4.93 -37.60 -22.71
C ALA A 36 -5.08 -38.14 -21.28
N ALA A 37 -4.02 -38.76 -20.74
CA ALA A 37 -3.99 -39.23 -19.37
C ALA A 37 -4.17 -38.07 -18.37
N LYS A 38 -3.46 -36.96 -18.57
CA LYS A 38 -3.60 -35.75 -17.73
C LYS A 38 -5.01 -35.18 -17.79
N SER A 39 -5.61 -35.08 -18.98
CA SER A 39 -6.99 -34.61 -19.15
C SER A 39 -8.00 -35.53 -18.46
N LEU A 40 -7.81 -36.85 -18.58
CA LEU A 40 -8.66 -37.82 -17.91
C LEU A 40 -8.51 -37.73 -16.39
N LEU A 41 -7.27 -37.64 -15.89
CA LEU A 41 -7.03 -37.50 -14.46
C LEU A 41 -7.72 -36.26 -13.88
N ALA A 42 -7.62 -35.12 -14.56
CA ALA A 42 -8.31 -33.89 -14.13
C ALA A 42 -9.84 -34.08 -13.98
N SER A 43 -10.46 -34.90 -14.84
CA SER A 43 -11.89 -35.23 -14.72
C SER A 43 -12.22 -36.25 -13.61
N LEU A 44 -11.24 -37.07 -13.21
CA LEU A 44 -11.40 -38.10 -12.19
C LEU A 44 -11.13 -37.59 -10.77
N VAL A 45 -10.35 -36.51 -10.65
CA VAL A 45 -10.00 -35.86 -9.38
C VAL A 45 -11.26 -35.22 -8.79
N THR A 46 -11.94 -36.01 -7.96
CA THR A 46 -13.13 -35.62 -7.22
C THR A 46 -12.83 -35.69 -5.72
N PRO A 47 -13.56 -34.97 -4.85
CA PRO A 47 -13.38 -35.06 -3.41
C PRO A 47 -13.46 -36.50 -2.88
N ARG A 48 -14.29 -37.35 -3.52
CA ARG A 48 -14.40 -38.78 -3.19
C ARG A 48 -13.14 -39.56 -3.52
N LEU A 49 -12.52 -39.30 -4.68
CA LEU A 49 -11.29 -39.96 -5.08
C LEU A 49 -10.11 -39.51 -4.20
N LEU A 50 -10.02 -38.20 -3.91
CA LEU A 50 -8.99 -37.63 -3.04
C LEU A 50 -9.10 -38.11 -1.58
N ALA A 51 -10.29 -38.55 -1.15
CA ALA A 51 -10.48 -39.15 0.17
C ALA A 51 -9.91 -40.57 0.30
N VAL A 52 -9.61 -41.26 -0.81
CA VAL A 52 -9.00 -42.60 -0.79
C VAL A 52 -7.50 -42.49 -0.46
N PRO A 53 -6.97 -43.28 0.49
CA PRO A 53 -5.53 -43.33 0.76
C PRO A 53 -4.74 -43.59 -0.52
N PHE A 54 -3.63 -42.86 -0.67
CA PHE A 54 -2.88 -42.88 -1.91
C PHE A 54 -2.30 -44.27 -2.20
N ALA A 55 -1.90 -44.99 -1.15
CA ALA A 55 -1.43 -46.37 -1.24
C ALA A 55 -2.49 -47.34 -1.78
N ASP A 56 -3.73 -47.22 -1.30
CA ASP A 56 -4.84 -48.08 -1.73
C ASP A 56 -5.22 -47.81 -3.18
N LEU A 57 -5.23 -46.53 -3.56
CA LEU A 57 -5.53 -46.08 -4.92
C LEU A 57 -4.45 -46.51 -5.92
N ALA A 58 -3.17 -46.46 -5.53
CA ALA A 58 -2.07 -46.98 -6.32
C ALA A 58 -2.14 -48.51 -6.47
N ALA A 59 -2.38 -49.24 -5.37
CA ALA A 59 -2.47 -50.70 -5.37
C ALA A 59 -3.66 -51.21 -6.20
N ALA A 60 -4.80 -50.51 -6.17
CA ALA A 60 -5.97 -50.85 -6.96
C ALA A 60 -5.78 -50.54 -8.46
N SER A 61 -5.03 -49.50 -8.81
CA SER A 61 -5.01 -48.97 -10.17
C SER A 61 -3.85 -49.47 -11.03
N LEU A 62 -2.67 -49.72 -10.45
CA LEU A 62 -1.46 -50.11 -11.18
C LEU A 62 -1.35 -51.64 -11.35
N PRO A 63 -1.36 -52.18 -12.57
CA PRO A 63 -1.06 -53.58 -12.82
C PRO A 63 0.39 -53.93 -12.42
N ARG A 64 0.62 -55.16 -11.93
CA ARG A 64 1.97 -55.64 -11.56
C ARG A 64 2.98 -55.60 -12.72
N ALA A 65 2.51 -55.71 -13.96
CA ALA A 65 3.33 -55.69 -15.17
C ALA A 65 3.37 -54.31 -15.87
N ALA A 66 3.00 -53.22 -15.18
CA ALA A 66 3.01 -51.89 -15.77
C ALA A 66 4.43 -51.45 -16.18
N PRO A 67 4.63 -50.84 -17.36
CA PRO A 67 5.92 -50.31 -17.77
C PRO A 67 6.45 -49.25 -16.79
N ARG A 68 7.76 -49.23 -16.51
CA ARG A 68 8.38 -48.27 -15.56
C ARG A 68 7.98 -46.82 -15.81
N HIS A 69 7.98 -46.36 -17.07
CA HIS A 69 7.60 -44.99 -17.42
C HIS A 69 6.13 -44.67 -17.08
N ALA A 70 5.23 -45.64 -17.18
CA ALA A 70 3.83 -45.47 -16.82
C ALA A 70 3.67 -45.39 -15.29
N VAL A 71 4.44 -46.18 -14.55
CA VAL A 71 4.51 -46.11 -13.08
C VAL A 71 5.00 -44.73 -12.65
N THR A 72 6.12 -44.25 -13.18
CA THR A 72 6.67 -42.92 -12.87
C THR A 72 5.64 -41.81 -13.12
N ALA A 73 5.04 -41.79 -14.32
CA ALA A 73 4.05 -40.79 -14.67
C ALA A 73 2.77 -40.87 -13.82
N PHE A 74 2.36 -42.07 -13.41
CA PHE A 74 1.20 -42.27 -12.54
C PHE A 74 1.41 -41.59 -11.19
N TYR A 75 2.52 -41.90 -10.52
CA TYR A 75 2.83 -41.32 -9.21
C TYR A 75 3.03 -39.80 -9.30
N ASP A 76 3.80 -39.33 -10.28
CA ASP A 76 4.08 -37.91 -10.49
C ASP A 76 2.80 -37.09 -10.74
N MET A 77 1.96 -37.54 -11.67
CA MET A 77 0.73 -36.83 -12.02
C MET A 77 -0.29 -36.85 -10.88
N LEU A 78 -0.38 -37.94 -10.13
CA LEU A 78 -1.29 -37.99 -8.99
C LEU A 78 -0.79 -37.12 -7.83
N PHE A 79 0.51 -37.15 -7.49
CA PHE A 79 1.06 -36.23 -6.49
C PHE A 79 0.74 -34.77 -6.82
N ARG A 80 0.96 -34.35 -8.08
CA ARG A 80 0.54 -33.02 -8.56
C ARG A 80 -0.96 -32.79 -8.38
N ALA A 81 -1.80 -33.74 -8.76
CA ALA A 81 -3.25 -33.61 -8.63
C ALA A 81 -3.72 -33.44 -7.17
N TYR A 82 -3.09 -34.14 -6.22
CA TYR A 82 -3.37 -33.94 -4.80
C TYR A 82 -2.96 -32.54 -4.33
N ALA A 83 -1.78 -32.06 -4.73
CA ALA A 83 -1.33 -30.71 -4.39
C ALA A 83 -2.21 -29.62 -5.02
N ASP A 84 -2.59 -29.78 -6.30
CA ASP A 84 -3.46 -28.87 -7.05
C ASP A 84 -4.87 -28.79 -6.45
N SER A 85 -5.34 -29.89 -5.84
CA SER A 85 -6.63 -29.92 -5.13
C SER A 85 -6.62 -29.23 -3.76
N GLY A 86 -5.45 -28.85 -3.24
CA GLY A 86 -5.29 -28.31 -1.89
C GLY A 86 -5.39 -29.36 -0.78
N ALA A 87 -5.45 -30.66 -1.10
CA ALA A 87 -5.52 -31.74 -0.12
C ALA A 87 -4.15 -31.99 0.55
N ALA A 88 -3.70 -31.08 1.40
CA ALA A 88 -2.34 -31.01 1.94
C ALA A 88 -1.85 -32.33 2.58
N ALA A 89 -2.63 -32.92 3.50
CA ALA A 89 -2.25 -34.17 4.16
C ALA A 89 -2.09 -35.35 3.19
N ARG A 90 -2.93 -35.40 2.15
CA ARG A 90 -2.87 -36.45 1.13
C ARG A 90 -1.77 -36.20 0.10
N ALA A 91 -1.46 -34.94 -0.18
CA ALA A 91 -0.29 -34.60 -0.98
C ALA A 91 1.00 -35.04 -0.29
N ALA A 92 1.07 -34.94 1.05
CA ALA A 92 2.22 -35.44 1.81
C ALA A 92 2.33 -36.97 1.80
N GLU A 93 1.23 -37.69 2.01
CA GLU A 93 1.18 -39.15 1.86
C GLU A 93 1.60 -39.58 0.43
N ALA A 94 1.08 -38.89 -0.58
CA ALA A 94 1.42 -39.14 -1.98
C ALA A 94 2.89 -38.89 -2.28
N PHE A 95 3.48 -37.85 -1.69
CA PHE A 95 4.91 -37.55 -1.79
C PHE A 95 5.75 -38.69 -1.21
N GLU A 96 5.50 -39.10 0.04
CA GLU A 96 6.26 -40.16 0.71
C GLU A 96 6.20 -41.48 -0.07
N LEU A 97 5.01 -41.86 -0.55
CA LEU A 97 4.86 -43.07 -1.36
C LEU A 97 5.56 -42.94 -2.71
N THR A 98 5.50 -41.76 -3.34
CA THR A 98 6.17 -41.53 -4.62
C THR A 98 7.69 -41.64 -4.49
N VAL A 99 8.27 -40.97 -3.49
CA VAL A 99 9.72 -40.99 -3.24
C VAL A 99 10.19 -42.39 -2.87
N SER A 100 9.48 -43.10 -1.99
CA SER A 100 9.85 -44.48 -1.61
C SER A 100 9.78 -45.48 -2.78
N ARG A 101 8.91 -45.24 -3.78
CA ARG A 101 8.74 -46.13 -4.94
C ARG A 101 9.66 -45.79 -6.11
N LEU A 102 9.90 -44.51 -6.35
CA LEU A 102 10.66 -44.03 -7.52
C LEU A 102 12.09 -43.62 -7.20
N GLY A 103 12.41 -43.38 -5.93
CA GLY A 103 13.71 -42.85 -5.48
C GLY A 103 13.89 -41.34 -5.70
N GLY A 104 12.92 -40.65 -6.30
CA GLY A 104 12.98 -39.22 -6.56
C GLY A 104 11.74 -38.70 -7.28
N LEU A 105 11.70 -37.37 -7.47
CA LEU A 105 10.61 -36.65 -8.12
C LEU A 105 11.14 -35.75 -9.23
N ASP A 106 10.31 -35.48 -10.23
CA ASP A 106 10.66 -34.46 -11.22
C ASP A 106 10.70 -33.08 -10.54
N PRO A 107 11.78 -32.29 -10.70
CA PRO A 107 11.92 -31.02 -9.98
C PRO A 107 10.82 -29.99 -10.31
N ARG A 108 10.26 -30.03 -11.52
CA ARG A 108 9.14 -29.16 -11.89
C ARG A 108 7.87 -29.60 -11.19
N SER A 109 7.69 -30.90 -10.94
CA SER A 109 6.58 -31.41 -10.15
C SER A 109 6.61 -30.92 -8.73
N LEU A 110 7.75 -31.07 -8.05
CA LEU A 110 7.90 -30.58 -6.69
C LEU A 110 7.58 -29.08 -6.63
N THR A 111 8.21 -28.28 -7.49
CA THR A 111 8.02 -26.82 -7.52
C THR A 111 6.57 -26.43 -7.80
N SER A 112 5.91 -27.08 -8.76
CA SER A 112 4.50 -26.85 -9.08
C SER A 112 3.60 -27.22 -7.90
N SER A 113 3.82 -28.37 -7.27
CA SER A 113 3.03 -28.83 -6.12
C SER A 113 3.18 -27.88 -4.93
N LEU A 114 4.40 -27.40 -4.65
CA LEU A 114 4.65 -26.40 -3.61
C LEU A 114 3.91 -25.09 -3.90
N LEU A 115 3.90 -24.65 -5.16
CA LEU A 115 3.17 -23.45 -5.58
C LEU A 115 1.66 -23.62 -5.41
N SER A 116 1.11 -24.80 -5.73
CA SER A 116 -0.31 -25.11 -5.56
C SER A 116 -0.70 -25.16 -4.08
N LEU A 117 0.09 -25.81 -3.23
CA LEU A 117 -0.13 -25.83 -1.77
C LEU A 117 -0.08 -24.42 -1.17
N ARG A 118 0.86 -23.60 -1.62
CA ARG A 118 0.93 -22.18 -1.27
C ARG A 118 -0.34 -21.43 -1.67
N ARG A 119 -0.82 -21.57 -2.90
CA ARG A 119 -2.05 -20.90 -3.38
C ARG A 119 -3.28 -21.34 -2.58
N ALA A 120 -3.31 -22.58 -2.11
CA ALA A 120 -4.34 -23.11 -1.22
C ALA A 120 -4.18 -22.67 0.25
N GLY A 121 -3.13 -21.92 0.61
CA GLY A 121 -2.87 -21.45 1.97
C GLY A 121 -2.17 -22.47 2.88
N HIS A 122 -1.77 -23.63 2.37
CA HIS A 122 -1.09 -24.69 3.13
C HIS A 122 0.43 -24.52 3.12
N LEU A 123 0.91 -23.36 3.60
CA LEU A 123 2.33 -23.00 3.58
C LEU A 123 3.19 -23.90 4.46
N ASP A 124 2.70 -24.28 5.64
CA ASP A 124 3.46 -25.11 6.58
C ASP A 124 3.68 -26.52 5.99
N THR A 125 2.65 -27.10 5.39
CA THR A 125 2.79 -28.37 4.66
C THR A 125 3.73 -28.27 3.47
N ALA A 126 3.70 -27.15 2.73
CA ALA A 126 4.64 -26.93 1.64
C ALA A 126 6.09 -26.86 2.17
N ALA A 127 6.31 -26.18 3.30
CA ALA A 127 7.63 -26.11 3.94
C ALA A 127 8.11 -27.48 4.43
N ASP A 128 7.24 -28.25 5.08
CA ASP A 128 7.55 -29.60 5.53
C ASP A 128 7.90 -30.52 4.35
N LEU A 129 7.13 -30.47 3.26
CA LEU A 129 7.42 -31.25 2.06
C LEU A 129 8.72 -30.85 1.40
N LEU A 130 9.05 -29.55 1.39
CA LEU A 130 10.34 -29.09 0.88
C LEU A 130 11.49 -29.63 1.74
N LYS A 131 11.38 -29.60 3.07
CA LYS A 131 12.40 -30.15 3.99
C LYS A 131 12.53 -31.68 3.84
N GLN A 132 11.41 -32.38 3.69
CA GLN A 132 11.40 -33.81 3.41
C GLN A 132 12.03 -34.12 2.04
N ALA A 133 11.77 -33.32 1.01
CA ALA A 133 12.38 -33.48 -0.30
C ALA A 133 13.89 -33.22 -0.25
N ALA A 134 14.33 -32.20 0.47
CA ALA A 134 15.75 -31.88 0.62
C ALA A 134 16.55 -32.98 1.34
N THR A 135 15.89 -33.79 2.17
CA THR A 135 16.52 -34.93 2.87
C THR A 135 16.42 -36.25 2.11
N SER A 136 15.26 -36.54 1.51
CA SER A 136 14.97 -37.84 0.88
C SER A 136 15.37 -37.92 -0.60
N CYS A 137 15.27 -36.80 -1.33
CA CYS A 137 15.53 -36.76 -2.77
C CYS A 137 16.08 -35.38 -3.20
N PRO A 138 17.26 -34.97 -2.69
CA PRO A 138 17.82 -33.62 -2.88
C PRO A 138 17.92 -33.18 -4.34
N ASP A 139 18.17 -34.11 -5.27
CA ASP A 139 18.22 -33.83 -6.72
C ASP A 139 16.90 -33.30 -7.30
N SER A 140 15.79 -33.51 -6.58
CA SER A 140 14.45 -33.01 -6.95
C SER A 140 14.24 -31.56 -6.50
N VAL A 141 15.05 -31.05 -5.57
CA VAL A 141 14.90 -29.72 -4.98
C VAL A 141 15.72 -28.71 -5.77
N THR A 142 15.05 -27.66 -6.24
CA THR A 142 15.71 -26.56 -6.96
C THR A 142 15.74 -25.29 -6.12
N PRO A 143 16.61 -24.33 -6.44
CA PRO A 143 16.56 -23.00 -5.82
C PRO A 143 15.17 -22.35 -5.94
N LEU A 144 14.46 -22.62 -7.04
CA LEU A 144 13.09 -22.14 -7.25
C LEU A 144 12.10 -22.77 -6.26
N SER A 145 12.24 -24.05 -5.94
CA SER A 145 11.41 -24.75 -4.96
C SER A 145 11.47 -24.08 -3.59
N ALA A 146 12.67 -23.69 -3.14
CA ALA A 146 12.87 -22.92 -1.91
C ALA A 146 12.26 -21.53 -2.01
N SER A 147 12.49 -20.81 -3.12
CA SER A 147 11.98 -19.45 -3.32
C SER A 147 10.44 -19.38 -3.25
N VAL A 148 9.73 -20.39 -3.75
CA VAL A 148 8.25 -20.43 -3.73
C VAL A 148 7.71 -20.41 -2.31
N VAL A 149 8.34 -21.18 -1.40
CA VAL A 149 7.92 -21.30 0.00
C VAL A 149 8.38 -20.10 0.81
N VAL A 150 9.63 -19.65 0.64
CA VAL A 150 10.15 -18.44 1.29
C VAL A 150 9.30 -17.21 0.94
N ASP A 151 9.02 -16.98 -0.35
CA ASP A 151 8.13 -15.89 -0.80
C ASP A 151 6.71 -16.05 -0.23
N GLY A 152 6.22 -17.29 -0.11
CA GLY A 152 4.93 -17.59 0.52
C GLY A 152 4.87 -17.15 2.00
N TYR A 153 5.90 -17.46 2.77
CA TYR A 153 6.00 -17.02 4.16
C TYR A 153 6.16 -15.50 4.28
N CYS A 154 6.95 -14.86 3.42
CA CYS A 154 7.13 -13.41 3.39
C CYS A 154 5.80 -12.68 3.13
N LYS A 155 5.05 -13.10 2.10
CA LYS A 155 3.77 -12.48 1.72
C LYS A 155 2.64 -12.72 2.73
N SER A 156 2.74 -13.75 3.57
CA SER A 156 1.80 -14.01 4.67
C SER A 156 2.19 -13.33 5.99
N GLY A 157 3.28 -12.54 6.01
CA GLY A 157 3.78 -11.87 7.22
C GLY A 157 4.53 -12.78 8.20
N ARG A 158 4.76 -14.06 7.84
CA ARG A 158 5.50 -15.03 8.67
C ARG A 158 7.01 -14.98 8.37
N VAL A 159 7.58 -13.78 8.42
CA VAL A 159 8.96 -13.51 7.95
C VAL A 159 10.02 -14.29 8.73
N ALA A 160 9.81 -14.53 10.03
CA ALA A 160 10.70 -15.35 10.85
C ALA A 160 10.81 -16.81 10.32
N HIS A 161 9.68 -17.39 9.88
CA HIS A 161 9.66 -18.75 9.30
C HIS A 161 10.35 -18.77 7.94
N ALA A 162 10.16 -17.72 7.14
CA ALA A 162 10.87 -17.54 5.87
C ALA A 162 12.40 -17.53 6.08
N ARG A 163 12.88 -16.75 7.06
CA ARG A 163 14.31 -16.65 7.38
C ARG A 163 14.86 -17.98 7.88
N GLN A 164 14.18 -18.64 8.81
CA GLN A 164 14.60 -19.95 9.30
C GLN A 164 14.71 -20.97 8.15
N LEU A 165 13.71 -21.01 7.26
CA LEU A 165 13.73 -21.92 6.12
C LEU A 165 14.92 -21.61 5.20
N LEU A 166 15.20 -20.33 4.93
CA LEU A 166 16.35 -19.93 4.13
C LEU A 166 17.67 -20.41 4.74
N ASP A 167 17.86 -20.25 6.04
CA ASP A 167 19.08 -20.64 6.76
C ASP A 167 19.26 -22.18 6.84
N GLU A 168 18.16 -22.94 6.77
CA GLU A 168 18.18 -24.40 6.76
C GLU A 168 18.51 -25.00 5.38
N MET A 169 18.14 -24.33 4.27
CA MET A 169 18.31 -24.89 2.92
C MET A 169 19.77 -25.22 2.54
N PRO A 170 20.77 -24.34 2.77
CA PRO A 170 22.17 -24.66 2.49
C PRO A 170 22.69 -25.85 3.30
N ARG A 171 22.19 -26.07 4.52
CA ARG A 171 22.57 -27.22 5.37
C ARG A 171 22.13 -28.55 4.78
N HIS A 172 21.07 -28.54 3.98
CA HIS A 172 20.60 -29.70 3.22
C HIS A 172 21.20 -29.78 1.81
N GLY A 173 22.23 -28.99 1.51
CA GLY A 173 22.90 -28.97 0.20
C GLY A 173 22.08 -28.26 -0.90
N VAL A 174 21.00 -27.56 -0.54
CA VAL A 174 20.19 -26.81 -1.50
C VAL A 174 20.81 -25.42 -1.69
N LYS A 175 21.34 -25.15 -2.89
CA LYS A 175 21.84 -23.82 -3.24
C LYS A 175 20.67 -22.84 -3.34
N VAL A 176 20.70 -21.80 -2.52
CA VAL A 176 19.70 -20.72 -2.54
C VAL A 176 20.09 -19.69 -3.60
N ASN A 177 19.09 -19.03 -4.21
CA ASN A 177 19.31 -18.00 -5.22
C ASN A 177 18.84 -16.63 -4.72
N ALA A 178 19.16 -15.58 -5.47
CA ALA A 178 18.81 -14.20 -5.13
C ALA A 178 17.30 -13.98 -4.88
N LEU A 179 16.41 -14.78 -5.48
CA LEU A 179 14.95 -14.62 -5.30
C LEU A 179 14.51 -14.87 -3.84
N CYS A 180 15.16 -15.79 -3.14
CA CYS A 180 14.88 -16.03 -1.72
C CYS A 180 15.24 -14.80 -0.87
N TYR A 181 16.44 -14.24 -1.10
CA TYR A 181 16.91 -13.02 -0.43
C TYR A 181 16.01 -11.83 -0.76
N ASN A 182 15.65 -11.65 -2.03
CA ASN A 182 14.73 -10.60 -2.47
C ASN A 182 13.39 -10.69 -1.75
N SER A 183 12.84 -11.89 -1.55
CA SER A 183 11.58 -12.06 -0.82
C SER A 183 11.67 -11.58 0.63
N LEU A 184 12.79 -11.85 1.30
CA LEU A 184 13.05 -11.37 2.66
C LEU A 184 13.36 -9.87 2.70
N LEU A 185 14.17 -9.36 1.78
CA LEU A 185 14.47 -7.94 1.64
C LEU A 185 13.18 -7.14 1.46
N ASP A 186 12.28 -7.61 0.61
CA ASP A 186 10.97 -7.00 0.36
C ASP A 186 10.07 -7.04 1.60
N ALA A 187 10.11 -8.13 2.37
CA ALA A 187 9.42 -8.22 3.64
C ALA A 187 9.97 -7.24 4.69
N TYR A 188 11.29 -7.20 4.90
CA TYR A 188 11.92 -6.29 5.86
C TYR A 188 11.76 -4.82 5.47
N THR A 189 11.81 -4.54 4.16
CA THR A 189 11.54 -3.22 3.62
C THR A 189 10.11 -2.74 3.94
N ARG A 190 9.10 -3.62 3.81
CA ARG A 190 7.73 -3.30 4.23
C ARG A 190 7.59 -3.09 5.74
N GLU A 191 8.37 -3.83 6.54
CA GLU A 191 8.44 -3.69 8.00
C GLU A 191 9.21 -2.45 8.45
N LYS A 192 9.90 -1.75 7.54
CA LYS A 192 10.80 -0.62 7.80
C LYS A 192 11.97 -0.98 8.74
N ASP A 193 12.43 -2.22 8.64
CA ASP A 193 13.55 -2.76 9.41
C ASP A 193 14.85 -2.63 8.61
N ASP A 194 15.41 -1.41 8.61
CA ASP A 194 16.63 -1.08 7.86
C ASP A 194 17.85 -1.91 8.31
N ASP A 195 17.90 -2.28 9.60
CA ASP A 195 18.98 -3.09 10.18
C ASP A 195 18.99 -4.49 9.56
N ARG A 196 17.83 -5.13 9.46
CA ARG A 196 17.72 -6.45 8.80
C ARG A 196 17.93 -6.40 7.30
N VAL A 197 17.56 -5.29 6.63
CA VAL A 197 17.88 -5.10 5.21
C VAL A 197 19.40 -5.07 5.02
N ALA A 198 20.12 -4.29 5.83
CA ALA A 198 21.58 -4.21 5.78
C ALA A 198 22.25 -5.56 6.14
N GLU A 199 21.76 -6.25 7.17
CA GLU A 199 22.23 -7.60 7.52
C GLU A 199 22.05 -8.56 6.33
N MET A 200 20.87 -8.58 5.72
CA MET A 200 20.55 -9.50 4.62
C MET A 200 21.43 -9.26 3.39
N LEU A 201 21.69 -7.99 3.03
CA LEU A 201 22.61 -7.65 1.94
C LEU A 201 24.03 -8.14 2.23
N LYS A 202 24.49 -8.02 3.47
CA LYS A 202 25.81 -8.53 3.89
C LYS A 202 25.87 -10.06 3.85
N VAL A 203 24.81 -10.75 4.25
CA VAL A 203 24.71 -12.22 4.12
C VAL A 203 24.80 -12.64 2.65
N MET A 204 24.03 -11.96 1.79
CA MET A 204 24.02 -12.20 0.35
C MET A 204 25.41 -12.04 -0.27
N GLU A 205 26.16 -11.00 0.12
CA GLU A 205 27.55 -10.76 -0.30
C GLU A 205 28.50 -11.86 0.20
N ASN A 206 28.44 -12.22 1.48
CA ASN A 206 29.29 -13.26 2.07
C ASN A 206 29.08 -14.64 1.43
N GLU A 207 27.85 -14.92 0.98
CA GLU A 207 27.52 -16.16 0.26
C GLU A 207 27.85 -16.10 -1.24
N GLY A 208 28.37 -14.97 -1.74
CA GLY A 208 28.73 -14.78 -3.14
C GLY A 208 27.52 -14.77 -4.08
N ILE A 209 26.35 -14.32 -3.59
CA ILE A 209 25.14 -14.21 -4.38
C ILE A 209 25.04 -12.78 -4.90
N GLU A 210 25.11 -12.62 -6.21
CA GLU A 210 25.08 -11.27 -6.81
C GLU A 210 23.66 -10.66 -6.78
N PRO A 211 23.53 -9.38 -6.37
CA PRO A 211 22.28 -8.63 -6.47
C PRO A 211 21.75 -8.59 -7.90
N THR A 212 20.45 -8.82 -8.04
CA THR A 212 19.73 -8.77 -9.31
C THR A 212 19.04 -7.42 -9.49
N VAL A 213 18.58 -7.09 -10.70
CA VAL A 213 17.72 -5.90 -10.93
C VAL A 213 16.54 -5.87 -9.94
N GLY A 214 15.89 -7.01 -9.70
CA GLY A 214 14.81 -7.11 -8.71
C GLY A 214 15.24 -6.79 -7.28
N THR A 215 16.49 -7.10 -6.90
CA THR A 215 17.07 -6.71 -5.61
C THR A 215 17.14 -5.19 -5.50
N TYR A 216 17.69 -4.53 -6.52
CA TYR A 216 17.80 -3.07 -6.56
C TYR A 216 16.43 -2.38 -6.59
N THR A 217 15.45 -2.93 -7.32
CA THR A 217 14.07 -2.41 -7.33
C THR A 217 13.45 -2.42 -5.94
N ILE A 218 13.62 -3.51 -5.17
CA ILE A 218 13.11 -3.60 -3.79
C ILE A 218 13.76 -2.54 -2.89
N LEU A 219 15.08 -2.35 -3.00
CA LEU A 219 15.80 -1.36 -2.21
C LEU A 219 15.30 0.06 -2.53
N VAL A 220 15.14 0.40 -3.82
CA VAL A 220 14.64 1.72 -4.22
C VAL A 220 13.19 1.92 -3.77
N ASP A 221 12.31 0.92 -3.87
CA ASP A 221 10.93 1.02 -3.42
C ASP A 221 10.85 1.28 -1.90
N GLY A 222 11.71 0.62 -1.13
CA GLY A 222 11.87 0.86 0.31
C GLY A 222 12.29 2.28 0.63
N LEU A 223 13.36 2.73 0.00
CA LEU A 223 13.92 4.07 0.20
C LEU A 223 12.95 5.17 -0.29
N SER A 224 12.19 4.90 -1.35
CA SER A 224 11.12 5.76 -1.86
C SER A 224 10.00 5.96 -0.84
N ALA A 225 9.68 4.93 -0.05
CA ALA A 225 8.73 5.04 1.06
C ALA A 225 9.31 5.84 2.24
N ALA A 226 10.62 5.74 2.49
CA ALA A 226 11.35 6.51 3.50
C ALA A 226 11.66 7.97 3.08
N ARG A 227 11.52 8.30 1.79
CA ARG A 227 11.93 9.59 1.18
C ARG A 227 13.44 9.90 1.32
N ASP A 228 14.27 8.88 1.46
CA ASP A 228 15.74 9.02 1.53
C ASP A 228 16.34 9.04 0.13
N ILE A 229 16.31 10.22 -0.51
CA ILE A 229 16.75 10.35 -1.91
C ILE A 229 18.26 10.15 -2.07
N THR A 230 19.04 10.41 -1.01
CA THR A 230 20.49 10.25 -1.03
C THR A 230 20.89 8.78 -1.18
N LYS A 231 20.21 7.88 -0.47
CA LYS A 231 20.44 6.44 -0.64
C LYS A 231 19.90 5.93 -1.97
N VAL A 232 18.78 6.48 -2.48
CA VAL A 232 18.26 6.11 -3.81
C VAL A 232 19.30 6.38 -4.89
N GLU A 233 19.94 7.55 -4.88
CA GLU A 233 21.00 7.87 -5.84
C GLU A 233 22.19 6.91 -5.71
N ALA A 234 22.62 6.60 -4.48
CA ALA A 234 23.71 5.66 -4.26
C ALA A 234 23.41 4.25 -4.81
N VAL A 235 22.18 3.76 -4.60
CA VAL A 235 21.71 2.47 -5.13
C VAL A 235 21.62 2.49 -6.66
N PHE A 236 21.15 3.61 -7.25
CA PHE A 236 21.07 3.79 -8.69
C PHE A 236 22.45 3.77 -9.35
N GLU A 237 23.41 4.52 -8.80
CA GLU A 237 24.79 4.57 -9.30
C GLU A 237 25.56 3.26 -9.06
N GLU A 238 25.32 2.58 -7.92
CA GLU A 238 25.89 1.25 -7.68
C GLU A 238 25.45 0.26 -8.76
N MET A 239 24.15 0.21 -9.08
CA MET A 239 23.62 -0.68 -10.11
C MET A 239 24.22 -0.38 -11.49
N LYS A 240 24.37 0.90 -11.84
CA LYS A 240 25.05 1.33 -13.07
C LYS A 240 26.51 0.86 -13.12
N SER A 241 27.24 0.99 -12.02
CA SER A 241 28.64 0.56 -11.93
C SER A 241 28.83 -0.95 -12.17
N LYS A 242 27.79 -1.75 -11.88
CA LYS A 242 27.77 -3.21 -12.13
C LYS A 242 27.29 -3.58 -13.54
N ASN A 243 27.07 -2.62 -14.43
CA ASN A 243 26.59 -2.82 -15.81
C ASN A 243 25.28 -3.64 -15.89
N LEU A 244 24.43 -3.54 -14.87
CA LEU A 244 23.12 -4.19 -14.88
C LEU A 244 22.13 -3.35 -15.69
N SER A 245 21.61 -3.91 -16.78
CA SER A 245 20.52 -3.27 -17.53
C SER A 245 19.25 -3.28 -16.68
N GLY A 246 18.85 -2.10 -16.20
CA GLY A 246 17.57 -1.96 -15.51
C GLY A 246 16.39 -2.32 -16.40
N ASP A 247 15.32 -2.82 -15.77
CA ASP A 247 14.05 -3.06 -16.43
C ASP A 247 13.07 -1.91 -16.14
N VAL A 248 11.91 -1.92 -16.80
CA VAL A 248 10.89 -0.88 -16.64
C VAL A 248 10.43 -0.72 -15.17
N TYR A 249 10.46 -1.78 -14.36
CA TYR A 249 10.03 -1.73 -12.97
C TYR A 249 11.06 -0.99 -12.10
N PHE A 250 12.35 -1.26 -12.32
CA PHE A 250 13.43 -0.54 -11.67
C PHE A 250 13.36 0.97 -11.96
N TYR A 251 13.29 1.35 -13.24
CA TYR A 251 13.17 2.76 -13.63
C TYR A 251 11.90 3.41 -13.06
N SER A 252 10.77 2.70 -13.07
CA SER A 252 9.52 3.21 -12.48
C SER A 252 9.66 3.49 -10.98
N SER A 253 10.35 2.61 -10.25
CA SER A 253 10.63 2.78 -8.82
C SER A 253 11.49 4.02 -8.55
N VAL A 254 12.58 4.18 -9.31
CA VAL A 254 13.50 5.33 -9.22
C VAL A 254 12.78 6.65 -9.54
N ILE A 255 12.02 6.70 -10.65
CA ILE A 255 11.24 7.88 -11.05
C ILE A 255 10.22 8.26 -9.97
N ASN A 256 9.50 7.28 -9.42
CA ASN A 256 8.56 7.49 -8.33
C ASN A 256 9.25 8.02 -7.06
N ALA A 257 10.45 7.52 -6.73
CA ALA A 257 11.26 8.01 -5.61
C ALA A 257 11.61 9.49 -5.76
N TYR A 258 12.16 9.89 -6.92
CA TYR A 258 12.46 11.31 -7.19
C TYR A 258 11.21 12.19 -7.19
N CYS A 259 10.11 11.73 -7.78
CA CYS A 259 8.85 12.47 -7.79
C CYS A 259 8.27 12.67 -6.38
N ARG A 260 8.39 11.66 -5.50
CA ARG A 260 7.98 11.77 -4.09
C ARG A 260 8.87 12.71 -3.28
N ALA A 261 10.16 12.77 -3.61
CA ALA A 261 11.11 13.72 -3.04
C ALA A 261 10.95 15.16 -3.61
N GLY A 262 10.12 15.35 -4.64
CA GLY A 262 9.93 16.64 -5.31
C GLY A 262 11.00 16.97 -6.36
N ASN A 263 11.93 16.06 -6.63
CA ASN A 263 12.98 16.25 -7.63
C ASN A 263 12.53 15.77 -9.02
N VAL A 264 11.50 16.42 -9.57
CA VAL A 264 10.88 16.03 -10.85
C VAL A 264 11.81 16.21 -12.05
N ARG A 265 12.78 17.14 -11.97
CA ARG A 265 13.81 17.30 -13.00
C ARG A 265 14.66 16.03 -13.15
N ARG A 266 15.20 15.54 -12.03
CA ARG A 266 15.96 14.28 -12.03
C ARG A 266 15.10 13.09 -12.44
N ALA A 267 13.83 13.07 -12.00
CA ALA A 267 12.88 12.04 -12.45
C ALA A 267 12.69 12.04 -13.98
N SER A 268 12.72 13.21 -14.62
CA SER A 268 12.60 13.34 -16.08
C SER A 268 13.86 12.85 -16.78
N GLU A 269 15.05 13.19 -16.27
CA GLU A 269 16.31 12.66 -16.79
C GLU A 269 16.36 11.13 -16.75
N VAL A 270 15.90 10.52 -15.65
CA VAL A 270 15.83 9.06 -15.51
C VAL A 270 14.79 8.46 -16.45
N PHE A 271 13.68 9.16 -16.71
CA PHE A 271 12.69 8.76 -17.71
C PHE A 271 13.27 8.79 -19.13
N ASP A 272 13.98 9.85 -19.48
CA ASP A 272 14.66 9.97 -20.77
C ASP A 272 15.76 8.92 -20.93
N GLU A 273 16.49 8.59 -19.86
CA GLU A 273 17.45 7.49 -19.81
C GLU A 273 16.77 6.12 -20.04
N CYS A 274 15.63 5.88 -19.39
CA CYS A 274 14.82 4.67 -19.60
C CYS A 274 14.46 4.49 -21.09
N VAL A 275 13.91 5.55 -21.71
CA VAL A 275 13.53 5.55 -23.12
C VAL A 275 14.76 5.44 -24.04
N GLY A 276 15.84 6.15 -23.72
CA GLY A 276 17.09 6.13 -24.49
C GLY A 276 17.77 4.76 -24.51
N ASN A 277 17.58 3.97 -23.45
CA ASN A 277 18.04 2.59 -23.36
C ASN A 277 17.12 1.58 -24.10
N GLY A 278 16.10 2.05 -24.81
CA GLY A 278 15.16 1.22 -25.56
C GLY A 278 14.15 0.49 -24.68
N ILE A 279 13.98 0.91 -23.42
CA ILE A 279 12.96 0.36 -22.52
C ILE A 279 11.66 1.12 -22.76
N GLU A 280 10.58 0.40 -23.00
CA GLU A 280 9.26 1.00 -23.18
C GLU A 280 8.65 1.33 -21.81
N PRO A 281 8.39 2.62 -21.49
CA PRO A 281 7.76 3.00 -20.24
C PRO A 281 6.31 2.49 -20.19
N ASN A 282 5.91 1.95 -19.04
CA ASN A 282 4.55 1.43 -18.85
C ASN A 282 3.65 2.47 -18.14
N GLU A 283 2.39 2.10 -17.89
CA GLU A 283 1.41 2.97 -17.22
C GLU A 283 1.89 3.48 -15.86
N HIS A 284 2.63 2.67 -15.10
CA HIS A 284 3.17 3.06 -13.80
C HIS A 284 4.31 4.07 -13.95
N THR A 285 5.18 3.91 -14.95
CA THR A 285 6.28 4.85 -15.24
C THR A 285 5.74 6.23 -15.59
N TYR A 286 4.79 6.31 -16.53
CA TYR A 286 4.12 7.57 -16.89
C TYR A 286 3.35 8.15 -15.71
N GLY A 287 2.55 7.34 -15.02
CA GLY A 287 1.75 7.78 -13.89
C GLY A 287 2.59 8.39 -12.76
N ALA A 288 3.77 7.82 -12.48
CA ALA A 288 4.70 8.37 -11.50
C ALA A 288 5.21 9.77 -11.90
N LEU A 289 5.65 9.94 -13.15
CA LEU A 289 6.20 11.19 -13.64
C LEU A 289 5.13 12.28 -13.80
N ILE A 290 3.97 11.94 -14.37
CA ILE A 290 2.79 12.83 -14.46
C ILE A 290 2.39 13.33 -13.08
N ASN A 291 2.30 12.44 -12.08
CA ASN A 291 2.01 12.83 -10.70
C ASN A 291 3.10 13.75 -10.12
N GLY A 292 4.37 13.51 -10.45
CA GLY A 292 5.48 14.41 -10.13
C GLY A 292 5.24 15.82 -10.65
N PHE A 293 4.98 15.98 -11.95
CA PHE A 293 4.70 17.26 -12.58
C PHE A 293 3.43 17.94 -12.04
N CYS A 294 2.35 17.18 -11.79
CA CYS A 294 1.14 17.71 -11.16
C CYS A 294 1.39 18.25 -9.75
N LYS A 295 2.25 17.59 -8.95
CA LYS A 295 2.60 18.02 -7.58
C LYS A 295 3.37 19.33 -7.55
N ILE A 296 4.35 19.51 -8.44
CA ILE A 296 5.05 20.80 -8.58
C ILE A 296 4.23 21.83 -9.35
N GLY A 297 3.20 21.35 -10.06
CA GLY A 297 2.20 22.18 -10.71
C GLY A 297 2.56 22.66 -12.11
N GLN A 298 3.45 21.95 -12.79
CA GLN A 298 3.76 22.15 -14.20
C GLN A 298 2.79 21.32 -15.01
N MET A 299 1.57 21.83 -15.16
CA MET A 299 0.47 21.07 -15.78
C MET A 299 0.69 20.85 -17.27
N GLU A 300 1.31 21.80 -17.95
CA GLU A 300 1.63 21.69 -19.38
C GLU A 300 2.59 20.52 -19.65
N ALA A 301 3.57 20.30 -18.76
CA ALA A 301 4.47 19.15 -18.83
C ALA A 301 3.74 17.83 -18.58
N ALA A 302 2.81 17.82 -17.62
CA ALA A 302 1.97 16.66 -17.36
C ALA A 302 1.08 16.31 -18.57
N GLU A 303 0.51 17.30 -19.26
CA GLU A 303 -0.27 17.11 -20.49
C GLU A 303 0.56 16.56 -21.65
N MET A 304 1.80 17.06 -21.82
CA MET A 304 2.73 16.52 -22.83
C MET A 304 3.01 15.03 -22.58
N LEU A 305 3.21 14.64 -21.31
CA LEU A 305 3.41 13.23 -20.95
C LEU A 305 2.18 12.36 -21.18
N VAL A 306 0.98 12.88 -20.89
CA VAL A 306 -0.28 12.18 -21.21
C VAL A 306 -0.41 11.96 -22.73
N THR A 307 -0.05 12.98 -23.51
CA THR A 307 -0.09 12.89 -24.98
C THR A 307 0.94 11.88 -25.50
N ASP A 308 2.18 11.93 -25.02
CA ASP A 308 3.25 10.98 -25.38
C ASP A 308 2.87 9.54 -25.02
N MET A 309 2.31 9.33 -23.82
CA MET A 309 1.77 8.05 -23.36
C MET A 309 0.76 7.47 -24.36
N GLN A 310 -0.19 8.28 -24.83
CA GLN A 310 -1.18 7.87 -25.80
C GLN A 310 -0.60 7.61 -27.19
N VAL A 311 0.32 8.46 -27.67
CA VAL A 311 0.98 8.32 -28.98
C VAL A 311 1.78 7.01 -29.05
N ARG A 312 2.39 6.59 -27.94
CA ARG A 312 3.10 5.32 -27.82
C ARG A 312 2.18 4.11 -27.57
N GLY A 313 0.87 4.31 -27.53
CA GLY A 313 -0.10 3.24 -27.33
C GLY A 313 -0.18 2.72 -25.89
N VAL A 314 0.38 3.45 -24.92
CA VAL A 314 0.27 3.10 -23.49
C VAL A 314 -1.13 3.54 -23.02
N GLY A 315 -1.89 2.60 -22.47
CA GLY A 315 -3.30 2.80 -22.13
C GLY A 315 -3.50 3.86 -21.05
N ILE A 316 -4.20 4.95 -21.39
CA ILE A 316 -4.60 5.95 -20.39
C ILE A 316 -5.69 5.35 -19.47
N ASN A 317 -5.44 5.35 -18.16
CA ASN A 317 -6.35 4.80 -17.16
C ASN A 317 -6.94 5.90 -16.25
N GLN A 318 -7.92 5.53 -15.43
CA GLN A 318 -8.60 6.46 -14.52
C GLN A 318 -7.66 7.11 -13.49
N ILE A 319 -6.55 6.45 -13.12
CA ILE A 319 -5.57 7.00 -12.17
C ILE A 319 -4.85 8.21 -12.77
N VAL A 320 -4.50 8.17 -14.06
CA VAL A 320 -3.89 9.30 -14.77
C VAL A 320 -4.85 10.48 -14.83
N PHE A 321 -6.12 10.26 -15.19
CA PHE A 321 -7.12 11.33 -15.18
C PHE A 321 -7.33 11.93 -13.79
N ASN A 322 -7.46 11.11 -12.75
CA ASN A 322 -7.60 11.58 -11.38
C ASN A 322 -6.39 12.40 -10.93
N THR A 323 -5.18 12.01 -11.36
CA THR A 323 -3.94 12.75 -11.09
C THR A 323 -3.94 14.12 -11.79
N MET A 324 -4.42 14.20 -13.03
CA MET A 324 -4.54 15.46 -13.77
C MET A 324 -5.60 16.39 -13.16
N ILE A 325 -6.78 15.84 -12.80
CA ILE A 325 -7.86 16.57 -12.11
C ILE A 325 -7.34 17.16 -10.80
N ASP A 326 -6.67 16.34 -9.98
CA ASP A 326 -6.09 16.77 -8.70
C ASP A 326 -5.03 17.86 -8.89
N GLY A 327 -4.14 17.71 -9.88
CA GLY A 327 -3.16 18.73 -10.27
C GLY A 327 -3.83 20.08 -10.60
N TYR A 328 -4.86 20.06 -11.45
CA TYR A 328 -5.60 21.27 -11.82
C TYR A 328 -6.36 21.89 -10.65
N CYS A 329 -7.03 21.08 -9.83
CA CYS A 329 -7.71 21.54 -8.62
C CYS A 329 -6.76 22.22 -7.62
N ARG A 330 -5.53 21.71 -7.45
CA ARG A 330 -4.52 22.33 -6.58
C ARG A 330 -4.07 23.70 -7.08
N LYS A 331 -4.05 23.90 -8.40
CA LYS A 331 -3.73 25.18 -9.05
C LYS A 331 -4.92 26.13 -9.21
N ASN A 332 -6.06 25.81 -8.61
CA ASN A 332 -7.28 26.60 -8.74
C ASN A 332 -7.79 26.73 -10.19
N MET A 333 -7.37 25.82 -11.08
CA MET A 333 -7.79 25.74 -12.48
C MET A 333 -8.92 24.72 -12.63
N VAL A 334 -9.99 24.92 -11.87
CA VAL A 334 -11.06 23.91 -11.72
C VAL A 334 -11.83 23.68 -13.03
N ASP A 335 -11.91 24.67 -13.92
CA ASP A 335 -12.54 24.51 -15.22
C ASP A 335 -11.83 23.46 -16.09
N LYS A 336 -10.48 23.49 -16.14
CA LYS A 336 -9.70 22.45 -16.81
C LYS A 336 -9.90 21.06 -16.18
N ALA A 337 -10.06 21.00 -14.85
CA ALA A 337 -10.38 19.74 -14.17
C ALA A 337 -11.78 19.21 -14.57
N LEU A 338 -12.76 20.10 -14.74
CA LEU A 338 -14.10 19.76 -15.23
C LEU A 338 -14.10 19.34 -16.72
N GLU A 339 -13.24 19.91 -17.55
CA GLU A 339 -13.02 19.46 -18.93
C GLU A 339 -12.54 18.01 -18.96
N ILE A 340 -11.59 17.63 -18.10
CA ILE A 340 -11.14 16.24 -17.97
C ILE A 340 -12.29 15.32 -17.56
N LYS A 341 -13.14 15.74 -16.61
CA LYS A 341 -14.37 15.00 -16.26
C LYS A 341 -15.24 14.75 -17.50
N MET A 342 -15.45 15.76 -18.35
CA MET A 342 -16.24 15.61 -19.57
C MET A 342 -15.59 14.64 -20.56
N ILE A 343 -14.26 14.64 -20.68
CA ILE A 343 -13.51 13.69 -21.50
C ILE A 343 -13.73 12.26 -20.97
N MET A 344 -13.59 12.04 -19.67
CA MET A 344 -13.83 10.72 -19.04
C MET A 344 -15.24 10.21 -19.31
N GLU A 345 -16.26 11.06 -19.13
CA GLU A 345 -17.66 10.69 -19.39
C GLU A 345 -17.90 10.36 -20.87
N LYS A 346 -17.29 11.11 -21.81
CA LYS A 346 -17.36 10.81 -23.25
C LYS A 346 -16.68 9.50 -23.64
N MET A 347 -15.65 9.10 -22.90
CA MET A 347 -14.97 7.81 -23.07
C MET A 347 -15.74 6.65 -22.42
N GLY A 348 -16.89 6.92 -21.77
CA GLY A 348 -17.67 5.90 -21.07
C GLY A 348 -17.04 5.46 -19.74
N ILE A 349 -16.11 6.24 -19.19
CA ILE A 349 -15.50 5.95 -17.89
C ILE A 349 -16.45 6.39 -16.79
N GLU A 350 -16.88 5.45 -15.96
CA GLU A 350 -17.68 5.76 -14.77
C GLU A 350 -16.82 6.41 -13.69
N LEU A 351 -17.21 7.61 -13.27
CA LEU A 351 -16.51 8.34 -12.23
C LEU A 351 -16.66 7.64 -10.88
N ASP A 352 -15.53 7.42 -10.21
CA ASP A 352 -15.49 6.85 -8.87
C ASP A 352 -15.61 7.93 -7.78
N VAL A 353 -15.74 7.51 -6.53
CA VAL A 353 -15.84 8.40 -5.37
C VAL A 353 -14.64 9.34 -5.23
N TYR A 354 -13.44 8.92 -5.65
CA TYR A 354 -12.24 9.75 -5.60
C TYR A 354 -12.27 10.90 -6.60
N THR A 355 -12.76 10.64 -7.82
CA THR A 355 -12.91 11.64 -8.89
C THR A 355 -13.87 12.75 -8.44
N TYR A 356 -15.06 12.37 -7.95
CA TYR A 356 -16.06 13.31 -7.45
C TYR A 356 -15.53 14.15 -6.30
N ASN A 357 -14.87 13.52 -5.32
CA ASN A 357 -14.32 14.21 -4.16
C ASN A 357 -13.22 15.20 -4.51
N THR A 358 -12.33 14.83 -5.44
CA THR A 358 -11.23 15.69 -5.89
C THR A 358 -11.78 16.94 -6.57
N LEU A 359 -12.77 16.79 -7.45
CA LEU A 359 -13.46 17.90 -8.11
C LEU A 359 -14.24 18.76 -7.11
N ALA A 360 -15.01 18.16 -6.20
CA ALA A 360 -15.77 18.89 -5.20
C ALA A 360 -14.84 19.68 -4.25
N CYS A 361 -13.70 19.11 -3.87
CA CYS A 361 -12.66 19.80 -3.10
C CYS A 361 -12.05 20.96 -3.89
N GLY A 362 -11.79 20.78 -5.19
CA GLY A 362 -11.32 21.83 -6.09
C GLY A 362 -12.31 22.99 -6.20
N LEU A 363 -13.57 22.67 -6.51
CA LEU A 363 -14.68 23.65 -6.58
C LEU A 363 -14.85 24.43 -5.28
N ARG A 364 -14.80 23.73 -4.13
CA ARG A 364 -14.83 24.37 -2.81
C ARG A 364 -13.67 25.36 -2.62
N ARG A 365 -12.44 24.98 -3.00
CA ARG A 365 -11.26 25.86 -2.92
C ARG A 365 -11.37 27.06 -3.85
N ALA A 366 -12.01 26.90 -5.00
CA ALA A 366 -12.33 27.96 -5.95
C ALA A 366 -13.56 28.80 -5.54
N ASN A 367 -14.10 28.61 -4.33
CA ASN A 367 -15.30 29.29 -3.82
C ASN A 367 -16.58 29.03 -4.65
N ARG A 368 -16.61 27.95 -5.44
CA ARG A 368 -17.76 27.49 -6.24
C ARG A 368 -18.56 26.43 -5.48
N MET A 369 -19.07 26.82 -4.31
CA MET A 369 -19.67 25.93 -3.32
C MET A 369 -20.93 25.21 -3.82
N ASP A 370 -21.80 25.91 -4.55
CA ASP A 370 -23.04 25.34 -5.08
C ASP A 370 -22.77 24.23 -6.11
N GLU A 371 -21.77 24.42 -6.96
CA GLU A 371 -21.34 23.40 -7.92
C GLU A 371 -20.75 22.19 -7.20
N ALA A 372 -19.97 22.40 -6.13
CA ALA A 372 -19.42 21.31 -5.32
C ALA A 372 -20.53 20.47 -4.65
N LYS A 373 -21.56 21.12 -4.07
CA LYS A 373 -22.74 20.46 -3.51
C LYS A 373 -23.51 19.68 -4.58
N ASN A 374 -23.77 20.31 -5.72
CA ASN A 374 -24.48 19.69 -6.84
C ASN A 374 -23.73 18.46 -7.35
N LEU A 375 -22.40 18.54 -7.45
CA LEU A 375 -21.55 17.43 -7.89
C LEU A 375 -21.63 16.23 -6.93
N LEU A 376 -21.60 16.48 -5.61
CA LEU A 376 -21.76 15.41 -4.62
C LEU A 376 -23.19 14.86 -4.55
N ARG A 377 -24.21 15.66 -4.89
CA ARG A 377 -25.58 15.17 -5.06
C ARG A 377 -25.69 14.23 -6.26
N ILE A 378 -25.13 14.62 -7.41
CA ILE A 378 -25.09 13.78 -8.62
C ILE A 378 -24.34 12.47 -8.36
N MET A 379 -23.26 12.51 -7.57
CA MET A 379 -22.54 11.31 -7.15
C MET A 379 -23.48 10.30 -6.45
N ILE A 380 -24.31 10.78 -5.51
CA ILE A 380 -25.29 9.96 -4.79
C ILE A 380 -26.39 9.45 -5.73
N GLU A 381 -26.93 10.33 -6.59
CA GLU A 381 -27.97 9.98 -7.58
C GLU A 381 -27.50 8.88 -8.56
N LYS A 382 -26.20 8.85 -8.89
CA LYS A 382 -25.57 7.80 -9.69
C LYS A 382 -25.22 6.52 -8.90
N GLY A 383 -25.60 6.43 -7.63
CA GLY A 383 -25.34 5.27 -6.78
C GLY A 383 -23.91 5.17 -6.24
N VAL A 384 -23.09 6.21 -6.39
CA VAL A 384 -21.74 6.24 -5.84
C VAL A 384 -21.81 6.66 -4.36
N ARG A 385 -21.51 5.72 -3.47
CA ARG A 385 -21.63 5.93 -2.01
C ARG A 385 -20.62 6.99 -1.52
N PRO A 386 -21.07 8.03 -0.80
CA PRO A 386 -20.19 9.01 -0.17
C PRO A 386 -19.23 8.37 0.83
N ASN A 387 -17.98 8.83 0.86
CA ASN A 387 -16.99 8.44 1.86
C ASN A 387 -16.68 9.62 2.83
N HIS A 388 -15.74 9.42 3.74
CA HIS A 388 -15.36 10.45 4.73
C HIS A 388 -14.86 11.77 4.09
N VAL A 389 -14.28 11.75 2.88
CA VAL A 389 -13.84 12.96 2.15
C VAL A 389 -15.05 13.71 1.60
N SER A 390 -16.07 12.99 1.10
CA SER A 390 -17.32 13.58 0.61
C SER A 390 -18.02 14.36 1.72
N TYR A 391 -18.19 13.73 2.90
CA TYR A 391 -18.79 14.39 4.06
C TYR A 391 -17.95 15.57 4.56
N THR A 392 -16.64 15.38 4.71
CA THR A 392 -15.73 16.48 5.12
C THR A 392 -15.84 17.68 4.17
N THR A 393 -15.99 17.44 2.87
CA THR A 393 -16.16 18.50 1.86
C THR A 393 -17.48 19.24 2.04
N LEU A 394 -18.60 18.53 2.19
CA LEU A 394 -19.92 19.16 2.45
C LEU A 394 -19.93 19.93 3.77
N ILE A 395 -19.40 19.33 4.84
CA ILE A 395 -19.27 19.99 6.15
C ILE A 395 -18.44 21.27 6.01
N SER A 396 -17.30 21.23 5.30
CA SER A 396 -16.47 22.41 5.07
C SER A 396 -17.19 23.49 4.29
N ILE A 397 -18.01 23.13 3.29
CA ILE A 397 -18.85 24.07 2.55
C ILE A 397 -19.83 24.76 3.50
N HIS A 398 -20.61 24.00 4.28
CA HIS A 398 -21.58 24.56 5.24
C HIS A 398 -20.92 25.39 6.35
N CYS A 399 -19.73 24.99 6.83
CA CYS A 399 -18.94 25.79 7.76
C CYS A 399 -18.53 27.15 7.16
N ASN A 400 -18.11 27.17 5.90
CA ASN A 400 -17.74 28.41 5.21
C ASN A 400 -18.95 29.31 4.93
N GLU A 401 -20.13 28.74 4.70
CA GLU A 401 -21.41 29.48 4.56
C GLU A 401 -21.97 29.96 5.92
N GLY A 402 -21.39 29.52 7.04
CA GLY A 402 -21.86 29.84 8.40
C GLY A 402 -23.01 28.97 8.92
N ASP A 403 -23.48 28.01 8.12
CA ASP A 403 -24.51 27.04 8.47
C ASP A 403 -23.95 25.89 9.30
N MET A 404 -23.64 26.21 10.56
CA MET A 404 -23.15 25.23 11.53
C MET A 404 -24.23 24.23 11.97
N VAL A 405 -25.51 24.46 11.64
CA VAL A 405 -26.60 23.52 11.96
C VAL A 405 -26.48 22.32 11.02
N GLU A 406 -26.41 22.60 9.71
CA GLU A 406 -26.28 21.58 8.69
C GLU A 406 -24.92 20.88 8.73
N ALA A 407 -23.83 21.63 8.97
CA ALA A 407 -22.50 21.05 9.18
C ALA A 407 -22.50 20.01 10.32
N ARG A 408 -23.17 20.31 11.45
CA ARG A 408 -23.29 19.38 12.58
C ARG A 408 -24.22 18.21 12.30
N ARG A 409 -25.26 18.39 11.46
CA ARG A 409 -26.14 17.30 11.01
C ARG A 409 -25.33 16.28 10.20
N LEU A 410 -24.60 16.75 9.19
CA LEU A 410 -23.75 15.93 8.33
C LEU A 410 -22.63 15.23 9.12
N PHE A 411 -22.03 15.92 10.10
CA PHE A 411 -21.03 15.32 11.00
C PHE A 411 -21.57 14.13 11.79
N ARG A 412 -22.85 14.14 12.20
CA ARG A 412 -23.46 13.00 12.90
C ARG A 412 -23.91 11.91 11.92
N GLU A 413 -24.41 12.30 10.76
CA GLU A 413 -24.91 11.38 9.73
C GLU A 413 -23.80 10.48 9.19
N MET A 414 -22.59 11.00 9.00
CA MET A 414 -21.50 10.26 8.34
C MET A 414 -21.19 8.91 9.02
N ALA A 415 -21.21 8.86 10.36
CA ALA A 415 -20.99 7.62 11.10
C ALA A 415 -22.10 6.58 10.85
N GLY A 416 -23.36 7.03 10.81
CA GLY A 416 -24.51 6.18 10.45
C GLY A 416 -24.42 5.64 9.02
N ASN A 417 -23.74 6.35 8.14
CA ASN A 417 -23.49 5.94 6.75
C ASN A 417 -22.13 5.23 6.56
N GLY A 418 -21.49 4.76 7.63
CA GLY A 418 -20.25 3.97 7.58
C GLY A 418 -18.98 4.75 7.24
N ALA A 419 -19.00 6.08 7.40
CA ALA A 419 -17.85 6.95 7.24
C ALA A 419 -17.55 7.66 8.57
N GLU A 420 -16.65 7.13 9.39
CA GLU A 420 -16.28 7.75 10.67
C GLU A 420 -15.59 9.12 10.47
N PRO A 421 -15.87 10.12 11.33
CA PRO A 421 -15.17 11.40 11.30
C PRO A 421 -13.65 11.22 11.41
N SER A 422 -12.94 11.76 10.43
CA SER A 422 -11.47 11.78 10.42
C SER A 422 -10.93 12.96 11.22
N LEU A 423 -9.62 12.95 11.52
CA LEU A 423 -8.91 14.10 12.08
C LEU A 423 -9.17 15.40 11.30
N VAL A 424 -9.17 15.32 9.96
CA VAL A 424 -9.47 16.47 9.08
C VAL A 424 -10.91 16.96 9.28
N THR A 425 -11.85 16.05 9.48
CA THR A 425 -13.27 16.39 9.71
C THR A 425 -13.45 17.15 11.03
N TYR A 426 -12.77 16.71 12.11
CA TYR A 426 -12.74 17.43 13.39
C TYR A 426 -12.13 18.83 13.22
N ASN A 427 -11.01 18.94 12.52
CA ASN A 427 -10.35 20.22 12.24
C ASN A 427 -11.26 21.19 11.47
N VAL A 428 -12.02 20.70 10.49
CA VAL A 428 -13.02 21.51 9.74
C VAL A 428 -14.13 22.01 10.68
N MET A 429 -14.65 21.17 11.57
CA MET A 429 -15.68 21.59 12.54
C MET A 429 -15.15 22.63 13.52
N MET A 430 -13.92 22.44 14.01
CA MET A 430 -13.26 23.39 14.90
C MET A 430 -13.07 24.75 14.22
N ASP A 431 -12.51 24.77 13.02
CA ASP A 431 -12.33 25.99 12.22
C ASP A 431 -13.68 26.69 11.93
N GLY A 432 -14.72 25.93 11.56
CA GLY A 432 -16.07 26.47 11.37
C GLY A 432 -16.65 27.16 12.61
N TYR A 433 -16.52 26.54 13.79
CA TYR A 433 -16.97 27.15 15.05
C TYR A 433 -16.13 28.37 15.44
N ILE A 434 -14.82 28.33 15.19
CA ILE A 434 -13.91 29.44 15.46
C ILE A 434 -14.26 30.65 14.60
N LYS A 435 -14.48 30.46 13.30
CA LYS A 435 -14.92 31.51 12.37
C LYS A 435 -16.27 32.12 12.77
N LYS A 436 -17.16 31.35 13.41
CA LYS A 436 -18.44 31.82 13.97
C LYS A 436 -18.32 32.50 15.35
N GLY A 437 -17.12 32.58 15.92
CA GLY A 437 -16.88 33.14 17.27
C GLY A 437 -17.20 32.20 18.43
N SER A 438 -17.51 30.93 18.14
CA SER A 438 -17.93 29.92 19.13
C SER A 438 -16.77 29.04 19.59
N ILE A 439 -15.74 29.64 20.18
CA ILE A 439 -14.51 28.92 20.56
C ILE A 439 -14.74 27.76 21.56
N ARG A 440 -15.74 27.88 22.43
CA ARG A 440 -16.13 26.82 23.37
C ARG A 440 -16.58 25.53 22.66
N GLU A 441 -17.26 25.65 21.53
CA GLU A 441 -17.64 24.47 20.75
C GLU A 441 -16.42 23.87 20.05
N ALA A 442 -15.49 24.68 19.53
CA ALA A 442 -14.24 24.16 18.97
C ALA A 442 -13.41 23.37 20.00
N GLU A 443 -13.32 23.86 21.25
CA GLU A 443 -12.68 23.12 22.35
C GLU A 443 -13.40 21.81 22.68
N ARG A 444 -14.74 21.77 22.59
CA ARG A 444 -15.50 20.51 22.73
C ARG A 444 -15.13 19.50 21.65
N PHE A 445 -14.98 19.92 20.39
CA PHE A 445 -14.54 19.04 19.30
C PHE A 445 -13.11 18.54 19.51
N LYS A 446 -12.16 19.37 20.02
CA LYS A 446 -10.82 18.91 20.43
C LYS A 446 -10.90 17.82 21.51
N ASN A 447 -11.74 18.00 22.51
CA ASN A 447 -11.87 17.01 23.59
C ASN A 447 -12.55 15.72 23.10
N GLU A 448 -13.49 15.81 22.17
CA GLU A 448 -14.17 14.65 21.60
C GLU A 448 -13.22 13.81 20.73
N MET A 449 -12.40 14.44 19.89
CA MET A 449 -11.41 13.73 19.08
C MET A 449 -10.38 12.99 19.94
N GLU A 450 -9.89 13.61 21.01
CA GLU A 450 -8.96 12.97 21.96
C GLU A 450 -9.60 11.76 22.65
N LYS A 451 -10.89 11.86 23.03
CA LYS A 451 -11.65 10.73 23.61
C LYS A 451 -11.86 9.57 22.63
N LYS A 452 -11.87 9.83 21.33
CA LYS A 452 -11.91 8.79 20.29
C LYS A 452 -10.52 8.21 19.97
N GLY A 453 -9.47 8.64 20.68
CA GLY A 453 -8.09 8.20 20.42
C GLY A 453 -7.43 8.90 19.23
N LEU A 454 -8.03 9.97 18.69
CA LEU A 454 -7.40 10.79 17.67
C LEU A 454 -6.51 11.83 18.35
N VAL A 455 -5.24 11.88 17.96
CA VAL A 455 -4.28 12.86 18.48
C VAL A 455 -4.41 14.16 17.68
N PRO A 456 -4.68 15.32 18.32
CA PRO A 456 -4.68 16.61 17.66
C PRO A 456 -3.36 16.88 16.95
N ASP A 457 -3.44 17.28 15.69
CA ASP A 457 -2.27 17.62 14.89
C ASP A 457 -2.01 19.13 14.91
N ILE A 458 -0.96 19.52 14.19
CA ILE A 458 -0.57 20.91 14.02
C ILE A 458 -1.71 21.79 13.48
N TYR A 459 -2.61 21.25 12.65
CA TYR A 459 -3.74 22.00 12.12
C TYR A 459 -4.82 22.20 13.18
N SER A 460 -5.07 21.20 14.04
CA SER A 460 -5.97 21.34 15.20
C SER A 460 -5.50 22.46 16.13
N TYR A 461 -4.22 22.48 16.47
CA TYR A 461 -3.63 23.51 17.33
C TYR A 461 -3.59 24.87 16.64
N ALA A 462 -3.17 24.95 15.37
CA ALA A 462 -3.14 26.20 14.61
C ALA A 462 -4.52 26.84 14.53
N ALA A 463 -5.59 26.04 14.31
CA ALA A 463 -6.95 26.54 14.32
C ALA A 463 -7.32 27.15 15.67
N LEU A 464 -7.05 26.46 16.79
CA LEU A 464 -7.35 26.95 18.14
C LEU A 464 -6.52 28.18 18.53
N VAL A 465 -5.22 28.18 18.21
CA VAL A 465 -4.32 29.33 18.42
C VAL A 465 -4.85 30.54 17.68
N HIS A 466 -5.15 30.39 16.39
CA HIS A 466 -5.77 31.44 15.59
C HIS A 466 -7.09 31.91 16.19
N GLY A 467 -7.95 30.98 16.61
CA GLY A 467 -9.24 31.30 17.22
C GLY A 467 -9.13 32.08 18.53
N HIS A 468 -8.18 31.74 19.41
CA HIS A 468 -7.95 32.48 20.65
C HIS A 468 -7.33 33.85 20.37
N CYS A 469 -6.43 33.97 19.39
CA CYS A 469 -5.88 35.26 18.96
C CYS A 469 -6.95 36.20 18.38
N VAL A 470 -7.83 35.70 17.50
CA VAL A 470 -8.92 36.51 16.92
C VAL A 470 -9.93 36.95 17.98
N ASN A 471 -10.10 36.17 19.04
CA ASN A 471 -10.98 36.49 20.17
C ASN A 471 -10.30 37.30 21.29
N GLY A 472 -9.08 37.81 21.08
CA GLY A 472 -8.35 38.63 22.07
C GLY A 472 -7.93 37.88 23.34
N LYS A 473 -7.75 36.55 23.24
CA LYS A 473 -7.28 35.67 24.32
C LYS A 473 -5.88 35.16 24.02
N VAL A 474 -4.94 36.06 23.71
CA VAL A 474 -3.61 35.66 23.22
C VAL A 474 -2.84 34.84 24.25
N ASP A 475 -3.02 35.07 25.55
CA ASP A 475 -2.40 34.23 26.59
C ASP A 475 -2.87 32.77 26.57
N VAL A 476 -4.13 32.51 26.18
CA VAL A 476 -4.62 31.14 26.00
C VAL A 476 -3.99 30.54 24.75
N ALA A 477 -3.87 31.32 23.67
CA ALA A 477 -3.22 30.89 22.44
C ALA A 477 -1.74 30.53 22.68
N LEU A 478 -1.00 31.32 23.47
CA LEU A 478 0.38 31.02 23.88
C LEU A 478 0.48 29.70 24.63
N ARG A 479 -0.44 29.44 25.58
CA ARG A 479 -0.46 28.16 26.31
C ARG A 479 -0.73 26.97 25.39
N LEU A 480 -1.65 27.11 24.44
CA LEU A 480 -1.94 26.05 23.45
C LEU A 480 -0.75 25.80 22.50
N PHE A 481 -0.02 26.86 22.16
CA PHE A 481 1.19 26.75 21.34
C PHE A 481 2.33 26.03 22.07
N GLU A 482 2.49 26.28 23.37
CA GLU A 482 3.44 25.54 24.19
C GLU A 482 2.99 24.10 24.45
N GLU A 483 1.68 23.84 24.65
CA GLU A 483 1.14 22.47 24.71
C GLU A 483 1.46 21.68 23.42
N MET A 484 1.29 22.32 22.26
CA MET A 484 1.62 21.74 20.95
C MET A 484 3.10 21.32 20.88
N LYS A 485 4.03 22.19 21.31
CA LYS A 485 5.46 21.88 21.36
C LYS A 485 5.78 20.73 22.32
N GLN A 486 5.19 20.74 23.52
CA GLN A 486 5.41 19.71 24.54
C GLN A 486 4.97 18.31 24.09
N ARG A 487 3.97 18.24 23.19
CA ARG A 487 3.54 16.98 22.56
C ARG A 487 4.39 16.57 21.35
N GLY A 488 5.53 17.22 21.12
CA GLY A 488 6.45 16.91 20.04
C GLY A 488 5.99 17.40 18.65
N SER A 489 4.94 18.21 18.58
CA SER A 489 4.52 18.83 17.32
C SER A 489 5.35 20.09 17.08
N LYS A 490 6.11 20.09 15.98
CA LYS A 490 6.85 21.28 15.54
C LYS A 490 5.86 22.33 15.02
N PRO A 491 5.85 23.57 15.56
CA PRO A 491 5.02 24.63 15.02
C PRO A 491 5.30 24.90 13.54
N ASN A 492 4.27 25.31 12.79
CA ASN A 492 4.41 25.76 11.40
C ASN A 492 4.28 27.28 11.32
N LEU A 493 4.58 27.82 10.14
CA LEU A 493 4.47 29.25 9.84
C LEU A 493 3.08 29.81 10.18
N VAL A 494 2.01 29.04 9.94
CA VAL A 494 0.63 29.47 10.22
C VAL A 494 0.40 29.70 11.72
N ALA A 495 0.86 28.78 12.58
CA ALA A 495 0.72 28.92 14.03
C ALA A 495 1.53 30.11 14.58
N TYR A 496 2.77 30.28 14.11
CA TYR A 496 3.60 31.45 14.45
C TYR A 496 2.94 32.76 14.00
N THR A 497 2.48 32.83 12.75
CA THR A 497 1.82 34.02 12.18
C THR A 497 0.57 34.39 12.97
N ALA A 498 -0.23 33.41 13.37
CA ALA A 498 -1.43 33.63 14.17
C ALA A 498 -1.11 34.26 15.54
N LEU A 499 -0.09 33.75 16.25
CA LEU A 499 0.35 34.32 17.52
C LEU A 499 0.94 35.71 17.37
N ILE A 500 1.85 35.90 16.40
CA ILE A 500 2.50 37.19 16.14
C ILE A 500 1.43 38.24 15.81
N SER A 501 0.45 37.90 14.97
CA SER A 501 -0.68 38.78 14.67
C SER A 501 -1.54 39.06 15.91
N GLY A 502 -1.78 38.06 16.75
CA GLY A 502 -2.49 38.22 18.03
C GLY A 502 -1.78 39.21 18.97
N LEU A 503 -0.49 38.98 19.22
CA LEU A 503 0.34 39.83 20.08
C LEU A 503 0.46 41.26 19.51
N ALA A 504 0.62 41.39 18.19
CA ALA A 504 0.66 42.69 17.52
C ALA A 504 -0.62 43.51 17.75
N LYS A 505 -1.79 42.85 17.72
CA LYS A 505 -3.09 43.48 17.98
C LYS A 505 -3.27 43.88 19.45
N GLU A 506 -2.68 43.14 20.40
CA GLU A 506 -2.65 43.50 21.82
C GLU A 506 -1.60 44.57 22.18
N GLY A 507 -0.68 44.89 21.25
CA GLY A 507 0.43 45.83 21.49
C GLY A 507 1.62 45.21 22.22
N ARG A 508 1.71 43.87 22.28
CA ARG A 508 2.79 43.12 22.93
C ARG A 508 3.95 42.87 21.96
N SER A 509 4.57 43.96 21.50
CA SER A 509 5.59 43.92 20.44
C SER A 509 6.79 43.05 20.79
N GLU A 510 7.30 43.14 22.03
CA GLU A 510 8.49 42.39 22.46
C GLU A 510 8.29 40.87 22.32
N GLU A 511 7.16 40.35 22.80
CA GLU A 511 6.83 38.92 22.67
C GLU A 511 6.60 38.51 21.21
N ALA A 512 6.04 39.41 20.38
CA ALA A 512 5.87 39.16 18.95
C ALA A 512 7.23 39.00 18.24
N PHE A 513 8.23 39.83 18.59
CA PHE A 513 9.60 39.69 18.08
C PHE A 513 10.31 38.45 18.62
N GLN A 514 10.10 38.08 19.89
CA GLN A 514 10.63 36.82 20.42
C GLN A 514 10.07 35.59 19.68
N LEU A 515 8.78 35.58 19.34
CA LEU A 515 8.20 34.51 18.51
C LEU A 515 8.73 34.50 17.08
N TYR A 516 9.03 35.67 16.51
CA TYR A 516 9.70 35.76 15.21
C TYR A 516 11.12 35.16 15.25
N ASP A 517 11.90 35.47 16.29
CA ASP A 517 13.24 34.90 16.45
C ASP A 517 13.18 33.38 16.67
N ASN A 518 12.21 32.88 17.46
CA ASN A 518 11.97 31.45 17.62
C ASN A 518 11.59 30.77 16.30
N MET A 519 10.74 31.42 15.49
CA MET A 519 10.34 30.93 14.18
C MET A 519 11.56 30.79 13.24
N LEU A 520 12.47 31.77 13.24
CA LEU A 520 13.72 31.70 12.49
C LEU A 520 14.66 30.60 13.03
N GLY A 521 14.73 30.45 14.36
CA GLY A 521 15.47 29.37 15.02
C GLY A 521 14.96 27.97 14.65
N ASP A 522 13.65 27.84 14.39
CA ASP A 522 13.01 26.62 13.90
C ASP A 522 13.21 26.39 12.38
N GLY A 523 13.93 27.29 11.69
CA GLY A 523 14.26 27.17 10.26
C GLY A 523 13.11 27.52 9.31
N LEU A 524 12.07 28.21 9.80
CA LEU A 524 10.96 28.66 8.97
C LEU A 524 11.27 30.01 8.33
N THR A 525 10.75 30.23 7.12
CA THR A 525 10.89 31.50 6.41
C THR A 525 9.62 32.35 6.58
N PRO A 526 9.75 33.62 6.98
CA PRO A 526 8.61 34.52 7.10
C PRO A 526 7.97 34.81 5.73
N ASP A 527 6.65 34.98 5.72
CA ASP A 527 5.90 35.46 4.56
C ASP A 527 5.42 36.91 4.75
N ASP A 528 4.82 37.47 3.70
CA ASP A 528 4.29 38.84 3.70
C ASP A 528 3.23 39.06 4.79
N ALA A 529 2.46 38.02 5.13
CA ALA A 529 1.43 38.10 6.16
C ALA A 529 2.06 38.29 7.55
N LEU A 530 3.16 37.59 7.83
CA LEU A 530 3.91 37.72 9.07
C LEU A 530 4.61 39.08 9.17
N TYR A 531 5.27 39.55 8.10
CA TYR A 531 5.87 40.89 8.09
C TYR A 531 4.81 41.98 8.31
N SER A 532 3.64 41.84 7.68
CA SER A 532 2.52 42.76 7.89
C SER A 532 2.06 42.78 9.36
N ALA A 533 2.03 41.61 10.03
CA ALA A 533 1.71 41.52 11.44
C ALA A 533 2.75 42.21 12.33
N LEU A 534 4.05 42.01 12.07
CA LEU A 534 5.14 42.67 12.82
C LEU A 534 5.16 44.19 12.61
N VAL A 535 4.97 44.67 11.38
CA VAL A 535 4.87 46.12 11.14
C VAL A 535 3.66 46.71 11.87
N GLY A 536 2.56 45.95 11.94
CA GLY A 536 1.38 46.31 12.71
C GLY A 536 1.67 46.53 14.21
N SER A 537 2.50 45.67 14.83
CA SER A 537 2.83 45.78 16.27
C SER A 537 3.56 47.08 16.60
N LEU A 538 4.50 47.49 15.76
CA LEU A 538 5.28 48.73 15.96
C LEU A 538 4.40 50.00 15.94
N HIS A 539 3.27 49.97 15.23
CA HIS A 539 2.33 51.08 15.18
C HIS A 539 1.34 51.07 16.36
N THR A 540 0.95 49.89 16.86
CA THR A 540 0.06 49.77 18.02
C THR A 540 0.77 50.16 19.32
N ASP A 541 2.04 49.79 19.47
CA ASP A 541 2.89 50.12 20.62
C ASP A 541 3.05 51.65 20.80
N LYS A 542 3.30 52.37 19.70
CA LYS A 542 3.37 53.84 19.70
C LYS A 542 2.06 54.50 20.16
N LYS A 543 0.89 53.90 19.88
CA LYS A 543 -0.40 54.43 20.35
C LYS A 543 -0.62 54.20 21.85
N GLN A 544 -0.10 53.12 22.43
CA GLN A 544 -0.23 52.85 23.86
C GLN A 544 0.71 53.74 24.69
N ASN A 545 1.95 53.98 24.23
CA ASN A 545 2.90 54.85 24.93
C ASN A 545 2.52 56.35 24.94
N VAL A 546 1.56 56.78 24.13
CA VAL A 546 1.04 58.16 24.15
C VAL A 546 -0.12 58.34 25.15
N LYS A 547 -0.71 57.25 25.67
CA LYS A 547 -1.69 57.37 26.76
C LYS A 547 -0.94 57.60 28.09
N PRO A 548 -1.14 58.74 28.77
CA PRO A 548 -0.54 58.96 30.08
C PRO A 548 -1.04 57.88 31.04
N ARG A 549 -0.12 57.24 31.77
CA ARG A 549 -0.49 56.43 32.94
C ARG A 549 -1.18 57.38 33.94
N THR A 550 -2.50 57.30 34.01
CA THR A 550 -3.25 57.90 35.12
C THR A 550 -2.92 57.07 36.36
N ASN A 551 -2.19 57.69 37.30
CA ASN A 551 -1.90 57.14 38.64
C ASN A 551 -3.17 56.82 39.42
#